data_AF-A0A1J3F819-F1
#
_entry.id   AF-A0A1J3F819-F1
#
_cell.length_a   1.000
_cell.length_b   1.000
_cell.length_c   1.000
_cell.angle_alpha   90.00
_cell.angle_beta   90.00
_cell.angle_gamma   90.00
#
_symmetry.space_group_name_H-M   'P 1'
#
loop_
_entity.id
_entity.type
_entity.pdbx_description
1 polymer ?
#
loop_
_entity_poly.entity_id
_entity_poly.type
_entity_poly.pdbx_seq_one_letter_code
_entity_poly.pdbx_strand_id
1 'polypeptide(L)' 'DVSLGSWFIGLNVEHVDDRRLCCSTSPHDCELKALMGSVCAASFDWKCSGICRSAERMADVHERCGEPENALWTSNSLKR' A
#
# COMPACT_ATOMS: atom_id res chain seq x y z
N ASP A 1 -35.33 -6.67 -22.35
CA ASP A 1 -34.64 -7.66 -21.52
C ASP A 1 -33.26 -7.88 -22.12
N VAL A 2 -32.23 -7.40 -21.43
CA VAL A 2 -30.84 -7.80 -21.65
C VAL A 2 -30.09 -7.53 -20.36
N SER A 3 -29.81 -8.58 -19.60
CA SER A 3 -28.79 -8.55 -18.56
C SER A 3 -27.42 -8.48 -19.25
N LEU A 4 -26.84 -7.28 -19.30
CA LEU A 4 -25.44 -7.08 -19.65
C LEU A 4 -24.59 -7.86 -18.63
N GLY A 5 -23.78 -8.80 -19.13
CA GLY A 5 -23.10 -9.80 -18.32
C GLY A 5 -22.27 -9.21 -17.18
N SER A 6 -22.47 -9.74 -15.97
CA SER A 6 -21.58 -9.53 -14.83
C SER A 6 -20.39 -10.48 -14.93
N TRP A 7 -19.18 -9.92 -14.81
CA TRP A 7 -17.95 -10.71 -14.74
C TRP A 7 -17.49 -10.67 -13.29
N PHE A 8 -17.36 -11.84 -12.66
CA PHE A 8 -16.90 -11.97 -11.29
C PHE A 8 -15.39 -12.17 -11.26
N ILE A 9 -14.69 -11.32 -10.50
CA ILE A 9 -13.25 -11.45 -10.25
C ILE A 9 -13.09 -12.01 -8.83
N GLY A 10 -12.61 -13.24 -8.72
CA GLY A 10 -12.21 -13.84 -7.44
C GLY A 10 -10.76 -13.50 -7.15
N LEU A 11 -10.50 -12.77 -6.07
CA LEU A 11 -9.14 -12.50 -5.59
C LEU A 11 -8.83 -13.42 -4.41
N ASN A 12 -7.70 -14.12 -4.47
CA ASN A 12 -7.13 -14.78 -3.32
C ASN A 12 -6.15 -13.82 -2.65
N VAL A 13 -6.52 -13.30 -1.48
CA VAL A 13 -5.70 -12.35 -0.73
C VAL A 13 -5.09 -13.06 0.47
N GLU A 14 -3.77 -13.03 0.55
CA GLU A 14 -3.03 -13.43 1.74
C GLU A 14 -2.73 -12.17 2.56
N HIS A 15 -3.08 -12.18 3.85
CA HIS A 15 -2.85 -11.03 4.71
C HIS A 15 -1.39 -11.02 5.18
N VAL A 16 -0.64 -9.98 4.81
CA VAL A 16 0.75 -9.79 5.24
C VAL A 16 0.77 -8.79 6.39
N ASP A 17 1.14 -9.24 7.58
CA ASP A 17 1.40 -8.38 8.75
C ASP A 17 2.92 -8.20 8.94
N ASP A 18 3.55 -7.48 8.01
CA ASP A 18 4.95 -7.09 8.13
C ASP A 18 5.03 -5.65 8.63
N ARG A 19 5.56 -5.47 9.85
CA ARG A 19 5.81 -4.16 10.47
C ARG A 19 6.67 -3.24 9.62
N ARG A 20 7.46 -3.77 8.67
CA ARG A 20 8.26 -2.97 7.73
C ARG A 20 7.38 -2.13 6.81
N LEU A 21 6.20 -2.64 6.44
CA LEU A 21 5.22 -1.97 5.58
C LEU A 21 4.43 -0.88 6.31
N CYS A 22 4.58 -0.77 7.64
CA CYS A 22 3.97 0.29 8.44
C CYS A 22 4.97 1.43 8.67
N CYS A 23 4.56 2.65 8.36
CA CYS A 23 5.30 3.87 8.68
C CYS A 23 4.65 4.59 9.85
N SER A 24 5.41 5.33 10.64
CA SER A 24 4.82 6.29 11.58
C SER A 24 4.16 7.43 10.80
N THR A 25 3.16 8.08 11.39
CA THR A 25 2.54 9.30 10.82
C THR A 25 3.51 10.51 10.78
N SER A 26 4.74 10.36 11.27
CA SER A 26 5.77 11.40 11.16
C SER A 26 6.10 11.71 9.69
N PRO A 27 6.19 12.99 9.28
CA PRO A 27 6.31 13.38 7.87
C PRO A 27 7.47 12.75 7.09
N HIS A 28 8.60 12.46 7.74
CA HIS A 28 9.81 11.95 7.10
C HIS A 28 10.01 10.43 7.20
N ASP A 29 9.22 9.72 8.01
CA ASP A 29 9.45 8.28 8.22
C ASP A 29 9.18 7.49 6.91
N CYS A 30 8.21 7.96 6.12
CA CYS A 30 7.84 7.30 4.89
C CYS A 30 8.84 7.51 3.74
N GLU A 31 9.27 8.74 3.52
CA GLU A 31 10.26 9.08 2.50
C GLU A 31 11.60 8.37 2.77
N LEU A 32 12.02 8.33 4.03
CA LEU A 32 13.26 7.67 4.44
C LEU A 32 13.18 6.15 4.18
N LYS A 33 12.06 5.52 4.55
CA LYS A 33 11.84 4.10 4.33
C LYS A 33 11.77 3.74 2.84
N ALA A 34 11.16 4.59 2.02
CA ALA A 34 11.14 4.42 0.56
C ALA A 34 12.57 4.49 -0.03
N LEU A 35 13.39 5.43 0.42
CA LEU A 35 14.80 5.52 0.00
C LEU A 35 15.61 4.27 0.38
N MET A 36 15.28 3.64 1.50
CA MET A 36 15.90 2.40 1.97
C MET A 36 15.35 1.14 1.30
N GLY A 37 14.43 1.27 0.33
CA GLY A 37 13.84 0.15 -0.41
C GLY A 37 12.73 -0.59 0.33
N SER A 38 12.23 -0.03 1.44
CA SER A 38 11.06 -0.55 2.15
C SER A 38 9.89 0.42 2.01
N VAL A 39 9.05 0.25 0.99
CA VAL A 39 7.85 1.09 0.82
C VAL A 39 6.81 0.78 1.90
N CYS A 40 6.04 1.78 2.28
CA CYS A 40 4.97 1.62 3.26
C CYS A 40 3.61 1.47 2.59
N ALA A 41 2.80 0.56 3.11
CA ALA A 41 1.42 0.35 2.71
C ALA A 41 0.43 0.98 3.70
N ALA A 42 0.85 1.23 4.94
CA ALA A 42 -0.01 1.78 5.99
C ALA A 42 0.76 2.74 6.91
N SER A 43 0.03 3.60 7.62
CA SER A 43 0.57 4.45 8.67
C SER A 43 0.04 4.11 10.07
N PHE A 44 0.93 4.12 11.05
CA PHE A 44 0.64 3.98 12.47
C PHE A 44 0.39 5.36 13.08
N ASP A 45 -0.70 5.49 13.84
CA ASP A 45 -1.05 6.70 14.56
C ASP A 45 -1.13 6.43 16.07
N TRP A 46 -0.38 7.24 16.82
CA TRP A 46 -0.35 7.22 18.28
C TRP A 46 -1.71 7.53 18.90
N LYS A 47 -2.57 8.33 18.23
CA LYS A 47 -3.91 8.68 18.71
C LYS A 47 -4.81 7.47 18.89
N CYS A 48 -4.58 6.41 18.11
CA CYS A 48 -5.37 5.18 18.13
C CYS A 48 -4.54 3.94 18.48
N SER A 49 -3.25 4.09 18.83
CA SER A 49 -2.32 2.97 19.09
C SER A 49 -2.32 1.93 17.98
N GLY A 50 -2.45 2.35 16.72
CA GLY A 50 -2.56 1.42 15.61
C GLY A 50 -2.82 2.06 14.25
N ILE A 51 -3.30 1.24 13.33
CA ILE A 51 -3.77 1.66 12.02
C ILE A 51 -5.24 2.06 12.16
N CYS A 52 -5.55 3.34 12.02
CA CYS A 52 -6.93 3.83 12.01
C CYS A 52 -7.14 4.79 10.84
N ARG A 53 -8.39 4.84 10.33
CA ARG A 53 -8.75 5.60 9.13
C ARG A 53 -7.88 5.22 7.92
N SER A 54 -7.58 3.94 7.76
CA SER A 54 -6.68 3.42 6.72
C SER A 54 -7.10 3.84 5.31
N ALA A 55 -8.39 3.78 4.98
CA ALA A 55 -8.91 4.20 3.68
C ALA A 55 -8.52 5.65 3.31
N GLU A 56 -8.62 6.57 4.26
CA GLU A 56 -8.29 7.98 4.05
C GLU A 56 -6.77 8.21 4.07
N ARG A 57 -6.05 7.47 4.93
CA ARG A 57 -4.60 7.65 5.13
C ARG A 57 -3.72 6.95 4.11
N MET A 58 -4.23 5.91 3.44
CA MET A 58 -3.51 5.25 2.36
C MET A 58 -3.17 6.23 1.23
N ALA A 59 -4.01 7.24 0.98
CA ALA A 59 -3.73 8.28 -0.01
C ALA A 59 -2.51 9.13 0.35
N ASP A 60 -2.42 9.61 1.61
CA ASP A 60 -1.29 10.41 2.09
C ASP A 60 0.02 9.60 2.15
N VAL A 61 -0.05 8.30 2.49
CA VAL A 61 1.10 7.39 2.38
C VAL A 61 1.50 7.23 0.91
N HIS A 62 0.57 6.97 0.01
CA HIS A 62 0.88 6.82 -1.42
C HIS A 62 1.50 8.09 -2.02
N GLU A 63 1.02 9.29 -1.66
CA GLU A 63 1.55 10.56 -2.16
C GLU A 63 2.99 10.83 -1.71
N ARG A 64 3.35 10.47 -0.47
CA ARG A 64 4.67 10.78 0.10
C ARG A 64 5.77 9.80 -0.29
N CYS A 65 5.42 8.53 -0.44
CA CYS A 65 6.38 7.42 -0.45
C CYS A 65 5.86 6.20 -1.23
N GLY A 66 4.82 6.40 -2.04
CA GLY A 66 4.34 5.39 -2.97
C GLY A 66 5.42 4.98 -3.97
N GLU A 67 5.22 3.80 -4.54
CA GLU A 67 6.06 3.32 -5.63
C GLU A 67 5.95 4.27 -6.84
N PRO A 68 7.03 4.42 -7.64
CA PRO A 68 6.98 5.26 -8.83
C PRO A 68 5.97 4.73 -9.85
N GLU A 69 5.43 5.60 -10.72
CA GLU A 69 4.39 5.22 -11.70
C GLU A 69 4.78 4.04 -12.60
N ASN A 70 6.08 3.84 -12.82
CA ASN A 70 6.61 2.76 -13.62
C ASN A 70 6.90 1.47 -12.85
N ALA A 71 6.63 1.41 -11.54
CA ALA A 71 6.91 0.23 -10.70
C ALA A 71 6.19 -1.02 -11.23
N LEU A 72 4.93 -0.88 -11.65
CA LEU A 72 4.16 -2.01 -12.20
C LEU A 72 4.73 -2.54 -13.53
N TRP A 73 5.28 -1.67 -14.37
CA TRP A 73 5.79 -2.03 -15.70
C TRP A 73 7.25 -2.52 -15.66
N THR A 74 8.00 -2.08 -14.64
CA THR A 74 9.40 -2.47 -14.39
C THR A 74 9.50 -3.68 -13.46
N SER A 75 8.43 -4.00 -12.72
CA SER A 75 8.22 -5.27 -12.04
C SER A 75 8.25 -6.39 -13.08
N ASN A 76 9.45 -6.92 -13.32
CA ASN A 76 9.62 -8.16 -14.06
C ASN A 76 8.99 -9.29 -13.26
N SER A 77 7.69 -9.52 -13.46
CA SER A 77 6.89 -10.61 -12.88
C SER A 77 7.31 -12.01 -13.37
N LEU A 78 8.52 -12.14 -13.93
CA LEU A 78 9.14 -13.36 -14.42
C LEU A 78 10.55 -13.50 -13.84
N LYS A 79 10.61 -13.85 -12.56
CA LYS A 79 11.62 -14.80 -12.07
C LYS A 79 10.90 -15.86 -11.26
N ARG A 80 10.32 -16.82 -11.97
CA ARG A 80 10.14 -18.17 -11.46
C ARG A 80 10.92 -19.11 -12.38
#